data_AF-A0A1F2WT65-F1
#
_entry.id   AF-A0A1F2WT65-F1
#
_cell.length_a   1.000
_cell.length_b   1.000
_cell.length_c   1.000
_cell.angle_alpha   90.00
_cell.angle_beta   90.00
_cell.angle_gamma   90.00
#
_symmetry.space_group_name_H-M   'P 1'
#
loop_
_entity.id
_entity.type
_entity.pdbx_description
1 polymer ?
#
loop_
_entity_poly.entity_id
_entity_poly.type
_entity_poly.pdbx_seq_one_letter_code
_entity_poly.pdbx_strand_id
1 'polypeptide(L)'
;MLLGLAIVLVITAFAAVSCGGSDEAAKATLLAACTKIEAGVAALQTQFTAGGTVPQLKAAKDAMAVDWKAVVEAAKAVEGADVAAAEKAWAGVDAAVSALPDTATLIEAAGSIMGPIQALMAVEAQLKGLAAPSE
;
A
#
# COMPACT_ATOMS: atom_id res chain seq x y z
N MET A 1 32.27 -22.24 -23.31
CA MET A 1 33.01 -21.86 -22.09
C MET A 1 33.22 -20.36 -22.14
N LEU A 2 32.71 -19.63 -21.13
CA LEU A 2 33.21 -18.35 -20.60
C LEU A 2 33.38 -17.19 -21.61
N LEU A 3 32.85 -15.98 -21.48
CA LEU A 3 32.46 -15.12 -20.36
C LEU A 3 31.66 -13.99 -21.02
N GLY A 4 30.49 -13.60 -20.53
CA GLY A 4 30.45 -12.59 -19.46
C GLY A 4 29.90 -11.28 -20.03
N LEU A 5 28.58 -11.23 -20.14
CA LEU A 5 27.75 -10.13 -20.61
C LEU A 5 27.90 -8.91 -19.68
N ALA A 6 28.81 -7.98 -20.01
CA ALA A 6 28.94 -6.70 -19.32
C ALA A 6 28.04 -5.65 -20.01
N ILE A 7 26.73 -5.79 -19.86
CA ILE A 7 25.80 -4.68 -20.10
C ILE A 7 25.86 -3.80 -18.85
N VAL A 8 26.81 -2.88 -18.85
CA VAL A 8 26.81 -1.71 -17.99
C VAL A 8 25.68 -0.81 -18.50
N LEU A 9 24.45 -1.09 -18.06
CA LEU A 9 23.35 -0.14 -18.15
C LEU A 9 23.56 0.89 -17.05
N VAL A 10 24.39 1.87 -17.41
CA VAL A 10 24.24 3.29 -17.13
C VAL A 10 22.96 3.61 -16.34
N ILE A 11 23.07 3.65 -15.01
CA ILE A 11 22.16 4.40 -14.15
C ILE A 11 22.57 5.86 -14.34
N THR A 12 22.07 6.49 -15.40
CA THR A 12 22.17 7.93 -15.59
C THR A 12 21.30 8.63 -14.55
N ALA A 13 22.00 9.38 -13.69
CA ALA A 13 21.57 10.66 -13.14
C ALA A 13 20.29 10.67 -12.30
N PHE A 14 20.44 10.36 -11.01
CA PHE A 14 19.97 11.29 -9.99
C PHE A 14 21.18 12.00 -9.40
N ALA A 15 21.71 12.96 -10.16
CA ALA A 15 22.51 14.03 -9.62
C ALA A 15 21.55 15.01 -8.94
N ALA A 16 21.15 14.69 -7.72
CA ALA A 16 20.81 15.68 -6.71
C ALA A 16 21.72 15.38 -5.52
N VAL A 17 22.81 16.12 -5.43
CA VAL A 17 23.43 16.38 -4.14
C VAL A 17 22.39 17.16 -3.34
N SER A 18 21.61 16.47 -2.51
CA SER A 18 21.03 17.09 -1.33
C SER A 18 21.59 16.36 -0.12
N CYS A 19 21.97 17.13 0.88
CA CYS A 19 22.27 16.65 2.20
C CYS A 19 20.95 16.22 2.85
N GLY A 20 20.31 15.18 2.31
CA GLY A 20 19.07 14.65 2.85
C GLY A 20 19.40 13.64 3.92
N GLY A 21 19.13 13.99 5.17
CA GLY A 21 19.30 13.05 6.29
C GLY A 21 18.51 11.76 6.07
N SER A 22 18.80 10.75 6.88
CA SER A 22 18.10 9.45 6.88
C SER A 22 16.57 9.56 6.84
N ASP A 23 16.01 10.67 7.34
CA ASP A 23 14.57 10.96 7.37
C ASP A 23 13.98 11.28 5.99
N GLU A 24 14.65 12.06 5.13
CA GLU A 24 14.14 12.39 3.79
C GLU A 24 14.06 11.14 2.89
N ALA A 25 15.06 10.26 2.99
CA ALA A 25 15.06 8.98 2.28
C ALA A 25 13.95 8.04 2.79
N ALA A 26 13.69 8.04 4.11
CA ALA A 26 12.60 7.28 4.71
C ALA A 26 11.23 7.78 4.24
N LYS A 27 11.02 9.10 4.23
CA LYS A 27 9.80 9.75 3.73
C LYS A 27 9.56 9.47 2.25
N ALA A 28 10.58 9.57 1.41
CA ALA A 28 10.46 9.22 -0.01
C ALA A 28 10.07 7.74 -0.22
N THR A 29 10.64 6.85 0.59
CA THR A 29 10.29 5.42 0.56
C THR A 29 8.85 5.17 1.00
N LEU A 30 8.40 5.85 2.07
CA LEU A 30 7.02 5.78 2.55
C LEU A 30 6.04 6.27 1.48
N LEU A 31 6.32 7.41 0.85
CA LEU A 31 5.49 7.97 -0.23
C LEU A 31 5.35 6.99 -1.40
N ALA A 32 6.46 6.39 -1.84
CA ALA A 32 6.44 5.41 -2.92
C ALA A 32 5.65 4.14 -2.56
N ALA A 33 5.68 3.72 -1.30
CA ALA A 33 4.88 2.59 -0.82
C ALA A 33 3.38 2.94 -0.78
N CYS A 34 3.01 4.13 -0.28
CA CYS A 34 1.62 4.59 -0.25
C CYS A 34 1.00 4.67 -1.66
N THR A 35 1.74 5.15 -2.67
CA THR A 35 1.23 5.19 -4.06
C THR A 35 0.85 3.80 -4.61
N LYS A 36 1.53 2.73 -4.19
CA LYS A 36 1.15 1.37 -4.60
C LYS A 36 -0.19 0.95 -4.00
N ILE A 37 -0.47 1.35 -2.76
CA ILE A 37 -1.74 1.08 -2.11
C ILE A 37 -2.89 1.81 -2.80
N GLU A 38 -2.70 3.07 -3.21
CA GLU A 38 -3.69 3.82 -3.98
C GLU A 38 -4.06 3.06 -5.27
N ALA A 39 -3.07 2.48 -5.96
CA ALA A 39 -3.31 1.64 -7.14
C ALA A 39 -4.06 0.33 -6.79
N GLY A 40 -3.71 -0.32 -5.68
CA GLY A 40 -4.41 -1.51 -5.17
C GLY A 40 -5.87 -1.25 -4.83
N VAL A 41 -6.17 -0.13 -4.16
CA VAL A 41 -7.54 0.30 -3.84
C VAL A 41 -8.33 0.60 -5.12
N ALA A 42 -7.73 1.25 -6.11
CA ALA A 42 -8.38 1.49 -7.40
C ALA A 42 -8.68 0.17 -8.15
N ALA A 43 -7.79 -0.82 -8.06
CA ALA A 43 -8.02 -2.15 -8.62
C ALA A 43 -9.17 -2.88 -7.90
N LEU A 44 -9.24 -2.79 -6.57
CA LEU A 44 -10.38 -3.30 -5.80
C LEU A 44 -11.71 -2.65 -6.20
N GLN A 45 -11.74 -1.33 -6.32
CA GLN A 45 -12.93 -0.60 -6.78
C GLN A 45 -13.37 -1.06 -8.18
N THR A 46 -12.41 -1.32 -9.07
CA THR A 46 -12.69 -1.87 -10.40
C THR A 46 -13.32 -3.26 -10.32
N GLN A 47 -12.84 -4.14 -9.43
CA GLN A 47 -13.48 -5.45 -9.21
C GLN A 47 -14.92 -5.30 -8.70
N PHE A 48 -15.16 -4.30 -7.84
CA PHE A 48 -16.50 -4.00 -7.34
C PHE A 48 -17.46 -3.55 -8.43
N THR A 49 -17.04 -2.66 -9.33
CA THR A 49 -17.90 -2.08 -10.38
C THR A 49 -18.05 -2.98 -11.60
N ALA A 50 -17.06 -3.81 -11.90
CA ALA A 50 -17.08 -4.75 -13.03
C ALA A 50 -17.84 -6.05 -12.74
N GLY A 51 -18.39 -6.21 -11.53
CA GLY A 51 -19.15 -7.42 -11.16
C GLY A 51 -18.27 -8.63 -10.85
N GLY A 52 -17.12 -8.42 -10.19
CA GLY A 52 -16.27 -9.50 -9.71
C GLY A 52 -16.91 -10.40 -8.66
N THR A 53 -16.11 -11.25 -8.04
CA THR A 53 -16.53 -12.26 -7.06
C THR A 53 -15.77 -12.10 -5.74
N VAL A 54 -16.32 -12.64 -4.64
CA VAL A 54 -15.64 -12.64 -3.34
C VAL A 54 -14.25 -13.32 -3.39
N PRO A 55 -14.05 -14.45 -4.09
CA PRO A 55 -12.70 -15.01 -4.28
C PRO A 55 -11.73 -14.04 -4.95
N GLN A 56 -12.17 -13.29 -5.97
CA GLN A 56 -11.33 -12.27 -6.61
C GLN A 56 -11.01 -11.10 -5.67
N LEU A 57 -11.97 -10.70 -4.85
CA LEU A 57 -11.77 -9.70 -3.80
C LEU A 57 -10.74 -10.17 -2.76
N LYS A 58 -10.83 -11.42 -2.29
CA LYS A 58 -9.85 -12.01 -1.37
C LYS A 58 -8.46 -12.06 -1.97
N ALA A 59 -8.34 -12.49 -3.23
CA ALA A 59 -7.06 -12.51 -3.95
C ALA A 59 -6.46 -11.10 -4.11
N ALA A 60 -7.29 -10.10 -4.42
CA ALA A 60 -6.83 -8.71 -4.50
C ALA A 60 -6.40 -8.15 -3.13
N LYS A 61 -7.12 -8.49 -2.06
CA LYS A 61 -6.71 -8.20 -0.68
C LYS A 61 -5.37 -8.86 -0.34
N ASP A 62 -5.16 -10.14 -0.69
CA ASP A 62 -3.90 -10.83 -0.44
C ASP A 62 -2.72 -10.19 -1.21
N ALA A 63 -2.97 -9.73 -2.45
CA ALA A 63 -1.97 -8.98 -3.21
C ALA A 63 -1.62 -7.64 -2.52
N MET A 64 -2.63 -6.90 -2.05
CA MET A 64 -2.43 -5.65 -1.31
C MET A 64 -1.71 -5.83 0.03
N ALA A 65 -1.78 -7.02 0.65
CA ALA A 65 -1.10 -7.30 1.91
C ALA A 65 0.41 -7.09 1.81
N VAL A 66 1.00 -7.45 0.66
CA VAL A 66 2.44 -7.29 0.41
C VAL A 66 2.81 -5.82 0.33
N ASP A 67 2.02 -5.03 -0.40
CA ASP A 67 2.24 -3.59 -0.52
C ASP A 67 2.00 -2.87 0.82
N TRP A 68 1.00 -3.29 1.60
CA TRP A 68 0.72 -2.65 2.89
C TRP A 68 1.81 -2.95 3.91
N LYS A 69 2.37 -4.17 3.87
CA LYS A 69 3.56 -4.49 4.67
C LYS A 69 4.73 -3.56 4.33
N ALA A 70 4.93 -3.23 3.05
CA ALA A 70 5.97 -2.28 2.66
C ALA A 70 5.70 -0.87 3.19
N VAL A 71 4.44 -0.43 3.24
CA VAL A 71 4.04 0.84 3.90
C VAL A 71 4.38 0.81 5.38
N VAL A 72 4.00 -0.27 6.09
CA VAL A 72 4.28 -0.44 7.53
C VAL A 72 5.78 -0.44 7.81
N GLU A 73 6.58 -1.16 7.03
CA GLU A 73 8.04 -1.17 7.20
C GLU A 73 8.66 0.21 6.92
N ALA A 74 8.20 0.93 5.89
CA ALA A 74 8.68 2.28 5.60
C ALA A 74 8.27 3.28 6.71
N ALA A 75 7.05 3.16 7.23
CA ALA A 75 6.52 4.03 8.28
C ALA A 75 7.33 3.94 9.58
N LYS A 76 7.90 2.76 9.92
CA LYS A 76 8.78 2.60 11.09
C LYS A 76 10.03 3.48 11.07
N ALA A 77 10.43 3.95 9.88
CA ALA A 77 11.60 4.81 9.70
C ALA A 77 11.25 6.31 9.66
N VAL A 78 9.98 6.68 9.74
CA VAL A 78 9.51 8.08 9.67
C VAL A 78 9.05 8.54 11.05
N GLU A 79 9.61 9.64 11.53
CA GLU A 79 9.22 10.22 12.82
C GLU A 79 7.74 10.65 12.80
N GLY A 80 7.02 10.34 13.89
CA GLY A 80 5.60 10.67 14.03
C GLY A 80 4.63 9.72 13.33
N ALA A 81 5.12 8.69 12.62
CA ALA A 81 4.27 7.69 12.01
C ALA A 81 3.63 6.75 13.05
N ASP A 82 2.30 6.65 13.03
CA ASP A 82 1.56 5.71 13.87
C ASP A 82 1.49 4.31 13.21
N VAL A 83 2.56 3.55 13.38
CA VAL A 83 2.69 2.18 12.86
C VAL A 83 1.59 1.26 13.41
N ALA A 84 1.20 1.44 14.68
CA ALA A 84 0.17 0.61 15.30
C ALA A 84 -1.21 0.87 14.69
N ALA A 85 -1.55 2.13 14.37
CA ALA A 85 -2.74 2.44 13.62
C ALA A 85 -2.73 1.83 12.22
N ALA A 86 -1.58 1.83 11.53
CA ALA A 86 -1.43 1.21 10.21
C ALA A 86 -1.62 -0.31 10.24
N GLU A 87 -1.02 -1.00 11.20
CA GLU A 87 -1.22 -2.45 11.39
C GLU A 87 -2.68 -2.78 11.76
N LYS A 88 -3.28 -1.99 12.65
CA LYS A 88 -4.68 -2.17 13.06
C LYS A 88 -5.65 -1.94 11.91
N ALA A 89 -5.44 -0.92 11.08
CA ALA A 89 -6.30 -0.64 9.95
C ALA A 89 -6.28 -1.79 8.93
N TRP A 90 -5.09 -2.35 8.66
CA TRP A 90 -4.98 -3.53 7.81
C TRP A 90 -5.63 -4.77 8.40
N ALA A 91 -5.43 -5.05 9.68
CA ALA A 91 -6.09 -6.16 10.36
C ALA A 91 -7.63 -6.06 10.27
N GLY A 92 -8.17 -4.84 10.32
CA GLY A 92 -9.60 -4.59 10.09
C GLY A 92 -10.06 -4.98 8.69
N VAL A 93 -9.32 -4.60 7.65
CA VAL A 93 -9.62 -4.97 6.26
C VAL A 93 -9.50 -6.47 6.06
N ASP A 94 -8.42 -7.08 6.56
CA ASP A 94 -8.15 -8.50 6.42
C ASP A 94 -9.24 -9.35 7.07
N ALA A 95 -9.65 -9.00 8.29
CA ALA A 95 -10.73 -9.68 8.99
C ALA A 95 -12.07 -9.55 8.24
N ALA A 96 -12.41 -8.34 7.79
CA ALA A 96 -13.67 -8.09 7.08
C ALA A 96 -13.75 -8.86 5.75
N VAL A 97 -12.68 -8.83 4.95
CA VAL A 97 -12.67 -9.52 3.64
C VAL A 97 -12.57 -11.03 3.80
N SER A 98 -11.78 -11.52 4.76
CA SER A 98 -11.62 -12.97 4.98
C SER A 98 -12.88 -13.63 5.54
N ALA A 99 -13.71 -12.89 6.29
CA ALA A 99 -14.99 -13.37 6.82
C ALA A 99 -16.10 -13.55 5.78
N LEU A 100 -15.91 -13.04 4.55
CA LEU A 100 -16.93 -13.11 3.50
C LEU A 100 -17.12 -14.55 3.01
N PRO A 101 -18.37 -15.03 2.89
CA PRO A 101 -18.66 -16.27 2.17
C PRO A 101 -18.31 -16.11 0.70
N ASP A 102 -17.67 -17.11 0.09
CA ASP A 102 -17.28 -17.07 -1.33
C ASP A 102 -18.49 -16.95 -2.28
N THR A 103 -19.67 -17.35 -1.81
CA THR A 103 -20.95 -17.26 -2.54
C THR A 103 -21.69 -15.95 -2.34
N ALA A 104 -21.20 -15.05 -1.48
CA ALA A 104 -21.84 -13.75 -1.27
C ALA A 104 -21.67 -12.86 -2.50
N THR A 105 -22.66 -12.02 -2.76
CA THR A 105 -22.54 -10.98 -3.77
C THR A 105 -21.65 -9.84 -3.26
N LEU A 106 -21.02 -9.11 -4.18
CA LEU A 106 -20.23 -7.94 -3.81
C LEU A 106 -21.07 -6.85 -3.13
N ILE A 107 -22.36 -6.74 -3.45
CA ILE A 107 -23.27 -5.78 -2.81
C ILE A 107 -23.47 -6.13 -1.33
N GLU A 108 -23.68 -7.42 -1.02
CA GLU A 108 -23.78 -7.89 0.37
C GLU A 108 -22.45 -7.71 1.10
N ALA A 109 -21.33 -7.95 0.41
CA ALA A 109 -20.00 -7.77 0.96
C ALA A 109 -19.67 -6.30 1.29
N ALA A 110 -20.12 -5.35 0.45
CA ALA A 110 -19.80 -3.92 0.57
C ALA A 110 -20.13 -3.35 1.96
N GLY A 111 -21.27 -3.73 2.53
CA GLY A 111 -21.70 -3.26 3.86
C GLY A 111 -20.72 -3.61 4.99
N SER A 112 -19.94 -4.68 4.83
CA SER A 112 -18.96 -5.13 5.83
C SER A 112 -17.53 -4.62 5.59
N ILE A 113 -17.19 -4.26 4.35
CA ILE A 113 -15.82 -3.91 3.96
C ILE A 113 -15.61 -2.39 3.89
N MET A 114 -16.65 -1.60 3.58
CA MET A 114 -16.50 -0.16 3.33
C MET A 114 -15.87 0.59 4.51
N GLY A 115 -16.34 0.34 5.73
CA GLY A 115 -15.78 0.97 6.93
C GLY A 115 -14.29 0.67 7.14
N PRO A 116 -13.88 -0.61 7.15
CA PRO A 116 -12.46 -0.99 7.20
C PRO A 116 -11.59 -0.37 6.10
N ILE A 117 -12.05 -0.35 4.85
CA ILE A 117 -11.30 0.28 3.74
C ILE A 117 -11.17 1.78 3.94
N GLN A 118 -12.22 2.47 4.39
CA GLN A 118 -12.16 3.90 4.71
C GLN A 118 -11.16 4.18 5.84
N ALA A 119 -11.12 3.35 6.87
CA ALA A 119 -10.13 3.45 7.95
C ALA A 119 -8.70 3.24 7.43
N LEU A 120 -8.49 2.28 6.53
CA LEU A 120 -7.20 2.05 5.88
C LEU A 120 -6.75 3.29 5.08
N MET A 121 -7.62 3.84 4.24
CA MET A 121 -7.32 5.03 3.44
C MET A 121 -7.04 6.26 4.32
N ALA A 122 -7.75 6.41 5.44
CA ALA A 122 -7.49 7.51 6.37
C ALA A 122 -6.08 7.43 6.98
N VAL A 123 -5.64 6.22 7.34
CA VAL A 123 -4.28 6.01 7.86
C VAL A 123 -3.23 6.19 6.77
N GLU A 124 -3.48 5.68 5.55
CA GLU A 124 -2.60 5.90 4.40
C GLU A 124 -2.39 7.39 4.13
N ALA A 125 -3.46 8.19 4.13
CA ALA A 125 -3.39 9.63 3.94
C ALA A 125 -2.59 10.35 5.04
N GLN A 126 -2.72 9.91 6.30
CA GLN A 126 -1.93 10.45 7.41
C GLN A 126 -0.44 10.14 7.23
N LEU A 127 -0.08 8.91 6.91
CA LEU A 127 1.30 8.49 6.63
C LEU A 127 1.89 9.26 5.44
N LYS A 128 1.10 9.45 4.39
CA LYS A 128 1.49 10.24 3.22
C LYS A 128 1.71 11.71 3.58
N GLY A 129 0.88 12.28 4.46
CA GLY A 129 1.04 13.64 4.97
C GLY A 129 2.35 13.86 5.74
N LEU A 130 2.83 12.85 6.47
CA LEU A 130 4.13 12.90 7.16
C LEU A 130 5.32 12.85 6.19
N ALA A 131 5.13 12.23 5.03
CA ALA A 131 6.14 12.09 3.99
C ALA A 131 6.16 13.24 2.97
N ALA A 132 5.14 14.10 2.97
CA ALA A 132 5.10 15.26 2.09
C ALA A 132 6.20 16.28 2.48
N PRO A 133 6.82 16.98 1.51
CA PRO A 133 7.77 18.03 1.82
C PRO A 133 7.09 19.10 2.69
N SER A 134 7.72 19.47 3.81
CA SER A 134 7.32 20.65 4.57
C SER A 134 7.60 21.90 3.74
N GLU A 135 6.60 22.76 3.55
CA GLU A 135 6.75 24.08 2.92
C GLU A 135 7.68 25.02 3.70
#